data_AF-A0A7Y3UBQ4-F1
#
_entry.id   AF-A0A7Y3UBQ4-F1
#
_cell.length_a   1.000
_cell.length_b   1.000
_cell.length_c   1.000
_cell.angle_alpha   90.00
_cell.angle_beta   90.00
_cell.angle_gamma   90.00
#
_symmetry.space_group_name_H-M   'P 1'
#
loop_
_entity.id
_entity.type
_entity.pdbx_description
1 polymer ?
#
loop_
_entity_poly.entity_id
_entity_poly.type
_entity_poly.pdbx_seq_one_letter_code
_entity_poly.pdbx_strand_id
1 'polypeptide(L)'
;MAGQGDWLNLYYERGKFGFGLYGGEAGSETVLSDTPVQIGSWYYVVGVLEGKQLRIYVAQRAGDGSVGSFTSKSAGMSRTLANPGGCKFVIGGDVEGDWCDPDEPGSNQFYGIVDEVRVYNRALSEQEIRSLVSR
;
A
#
# COMPACT_ATOMS: atom_id res chain seq x y z
N MET A 1 7.94 25.25 -6.88
CA MET A 1 8.04 23.79 -7.07
C MET A 1 6.71 23.33 -7.63
N ALA A 2 6.63 23.11 -8.94
CA ALA A 2 5.40 22.63 -9.57
C ALA A 2 5.09 21.22 -9.03
N GLY A 3 3.84 21.01 -8.63
CA GLY A 3 3.45 19.96 -7.70
C GLY A 3 3.64 18.53 -8.21
N GLN A 4 4.31 17.73 -7.40
CA GLN A 4 4.52 16.27 -7.56
C GLN A 4 3.22 15.45 -7.55
N GLY A 5 2.07 16.09 -7.35
CA GLY A 5 0.79 15.44 -7.20
C GLY A 5 0.73 14.55 -5.97
N ASP A 6 -0.45 13.99 -5.76
CA ASP A 6 -0.75 13.02 -4.75
C ASP A 6 -0.41 11.63 -5.25
N TRP A 7 0.13 10.79 -4.38
CA TRP A 7 0.48 9.42 -4.72
C TRP A 7 0.15 8.47 -3.57
N LEU A 8 -0.02 7.20 -3.93
CA LEU A 8 -0.33 6.14 -2.98
C LEU A 8 0.89 5.24 -2.80
N ASN A 9 1.13 4.83 -1.56
CA ASN A 9 2.18 3.88 -1.24
C ASN A 9 1.63 2.74 -0.39
N LEU A 10 1.97 1.51 -0.76
CA LEU A 10 1.85 0.33 0.07
C LEU A 10 3.26 -0.14 0.43
N TYR A 11 3.63 -0.02 1.70
CA TYR A 11 5.01 -0.13 2.14
C TYR A 11 5.14 -1.06 3.36
N TYR A 12 6.39 -1.38 3.68
CA TYR A 12 6.77 -2.08 4.91
C TYR A 12 7.68 -1.18 5.74
N GLU A 13 7.35 -1.00 7.01
CA GLU A 13 8.17 -0.23 7.95
C GLU A 13 8.13 -0.89 9.34
N ARG A 14 9.31 -1.04 9.97
CA ARG A 14 9.46 -1.47 11.38
C ARG A 14 8.63 -2.72 11.73
N GLY A 15 8.59 -3.71 10.85
CA GLY A 15 7.89 -4.97 11.10
C GLY A 15 6.38 -4.95 10.81
N LYS A 16 5.87 -3.92 10.13
CA LYS A 16 4.44 -3.74 9.82
C LYS A 16 4.24 -3.30 8.38
N PHE A 17 3.05 -3.58 7.83
CA PHE A 17 2.63 -3.04 6.55
C PHE A 17 1.94 -1.70 6.75
N GLY A 18 2.14 -0.78 5.82
CA GLY A 18 1.53 0.54 5.82
C GLY A 18 0.92 0.88 4.47
N PHE A 19 -0.17 1.64 4.49
CA PHE A 19 -0.79 2.19 3.29
C PHE A 19 -1.04 3.68 3.50
N GLY A 20 -0.74 4.51 2.50
CA GLY A 20 -0.81 5.95 2.69
C GLY A 20 -1.01 6.76 1.43
N LEU A 21 -1.55 7.96 1.65
CA LEU A 21 -1.62 9.04 0.69
C LEU A 21 -0.51 10.05 1.01
N TYR A 22 0.32 10.33 0.01
CA TYR A 22 1.45 11.22 0.07
C TYR A 22 1.29 12.34 -0.96
N GLY A 23 2.00 13.45 -0.78
CA GLY A 23 2.07 14.54 -1.76
C GLY A 23 1.95 15.94 -1.15
N GLY A 24 2.66 16.90 -1.74
CA GLY A 24 2.53 18.34 -1.50
C GLY A 24 2.79 18.84 -0.07
N GLU A 25 2.40 20.09 0.19
CA GLU A 25 2.59 20.80 1.47
C GLU A 25 1.74 20.23 2.63
N ALA A 26 0.77 19.36 2.34
CA ALA A 26 -0.15 18.78 3.31
C ALA A 26 0.42 17.58 4.09
N GLY A 27 1.59 17.07 3.69
CA GLY A 27 2.22 15.92 4.33
C GLY A 27 1.57 14.57 3.99
N SER A 28 2.05 13.51 4.65
CA SER A 28 1.61 12.13 4.47
C SER A 28 0.52 11.74 5.47
N GLU A 29 -0.55 11.13 4.97
CA GLU A 29 -1.59 10.53 5.80
C GLU A 29 -1.58 9.01 5.58
N THR A 30 -1.40 8.24 6.67
CA THR A 30 -1.09 6.81 6.57
C THR A 30 -1.89 5.98 7.57
N VAL A 31 -2.08 4.71 7.25
CA VAL A 31 -2.57 3.68 8.18
C VAL A 31 -1.55 2.55 8.25
N LEU A 32 -1.22 2.11 9.46
CA LEU A 32 -0.34 0.96 9.72
C LEU A 32 -1.17 -0.25 10.16
N SER A 33 -0.77 -1.43 9.72
CA SER A 33 -1.28 -2.69 10.25
C SER A 33 -0.85 -2.88 11.71
N ASP A 34 -1.58 -3.71 12.46
CA ASP A 34 -1.18 -4.17 13.78
C ASP A 34 -0.51 -5.56 13.74
N THR A 35 -0.67 -6.31 12.65
CA THR A 35 -0.03 -7.61 12.41
C THR A 35 1.50 -7.50 12.41
N PRO A 36 2.19 -8.15 13.37
CA PRO A 36 3.65 -8.27 13.32
C PRO A 36 4.06 -9.18 12.16
N VAL A 37 4.94 -8.67 11.29
CA VAL A 37 5.42 -9.42 10.13
C VAL A 37 6.53 -10.38 10.54
N GLN A 38 6.39 -11.64 10.15
CA GLN A 38 7.37 -12.69 10.33
C GLN A 38 8.19 -12.85 9.05
N ILE A 39 9.52 -12.84 9.17
CA ILE A 39 10.43 -13.02 8.03
C ILE A 39 10.22 -14.41 7.42
N GLY A 40 10.16 -14.48 6.09
CA GLY A 40 9.98 -15.72 5.34
C GLY A 40 8.53 -16.20 5.22
N SER A 41 7.56 -15.48 5.79
CA SER A 41 6.13 -15.78 5.65
C SER A 41 5.50 -15.00 4.50
N TRP A 42 4.54 -15.63 3.82
CA TRP A 42 3.72 -14.97 2.81
C TRP A 42 2.55 -14.21 3.45
N TYR A 43 2.20 -13.07 2.87
CA TYR A 43 1.09 -12.24 3.30
C TYR A 43 0.28 -11.75 2.11
N TYR A 44 -1.04 -11.71 2.29
CA TYR A 44 -1.93 -10.89 1.46
C TYR A 44 -2.07 -9.53 2.12
N VAL A 45 -1.78 -8.47 1.38
CA VAL A 45 -1.83 -7.08 1.86
C VAL A 45 -2.67 -6.28 0.88
N VAL A 46 -3.70 -5.60 1.38
CA VAL A 46 -4.61 -4.79 0.55
C VAL A 46 -4.77 -3.40 1.16
N GLY A 47 -4.34 -2.38 0.43
CA GLY A 47 -4.67 -0.99 0.71
C GLY A 47 -5.97 -0.58 0.02
N VAL A 48 -6.87 0.08 0.74
CA VAL A 48 -8.13 0.60 0.20
C VAL A 48 -8.24 2.07 0.54
N LEU A 49 -8.48 2.89 -0.48
CA LEU A 49 -8.86 4.28 -0.33
C LEU A 49 -10.32 4.46 -0.76
N GLU A 50 -11.15 4.98 0.14
CA GLU A 50 -12.54 5.35 -0.15
C GLU A 50 -12.83 6.75 0.41
N GLY A 51 -12.97 7.74 -0.47
CA GLY A 51 -13.14 9.14 -0.08
C GLY A 51 -11.97 9.64 0.77
N LYS A 52 -12.23 9.90 2.05
CA LYS A 52 -11.22 10.32 3.04
C LYS A 52 -10.86 9.20 4.04
N GLN A 53 -11.03 7.94 3.66
CA GLN A 53 -10.74 6.81 4.54
C GLN A 53 -9.69 5.91 3.89
N LEU A 54 -8.55 5.75 4.58
CA LEU A 54 -7.58 4.72 4.27
C LEU A 54 -7.88 3.48 5.10
N ARG A 55 -7.75 2.32 4.48
CA ARG A 55 -7.78 1.03 5.17
C ARG A 55 -6.65 0.16 4.68
N ILE A 56 -6.12 -0.66 5.56
CA ILE A 56 -5.19 -1.74 5.22
C ILE A 56 -5.74 -3.05 5.78
N TYR A 57 -5.75 -4.08 4.95
CA TYR A 57 -6.13 -5.44 5.29
C TYR A 57 -4.92 -6.33 5.16
N VAL A 58 -4.65 -7.17 6.16
CA VAL A 58 -3.51 -8.09 6.18
C VAL A 58 -3.96 -9.48 6.60
N ALA A 59 -3.59 -10.49 5.82
CA ALA A 59 -3.75 -11.89 6.19
C ALA A 59 -2.46 -12.66 5.94
N GLN A 60 -2.05 -13.50 6.88
CA GLN A 60 -0.91 -14.40 6.69
C GLN A 60 -1.35 -15.61 5.86
N ARG A 61 -0.52 -16.01 4.90
CA ARG A 61 -0.65 -17.28 4.17
C ARG A 61 0.25 -18.32 4.83
N ALA A 62 -0.33 -19.42 5.26
CA ALA A 62 0.40 -20.55 5.83
C ALA A 62 1.13 -21.35 4.75
N GLY A 63 2.07 -22.19 5.17
CA GLY A 63 2.87 -23.01 4.25
C GLY A 63 2.06 -24.04 3.45
N ASP A 64 0.90 -24.45 3.95
CA ASP A 64 -0.07 -25.31 3.26
C ASP A 64 -0.93 -24.56 2.23
N GLY A 65 -0.72 -23.25 2.09
CA GLY A 65 -1.44 -22.37 1.19
C GLY A 65 -2.74 -21.81 1.74
N SER A 66 -3.18 -22.23 2.92
CA SER A 66 -4.35 -21.64 3.58
C SER A 66 -4.09 -20.20 3.99
N VAL A 67 -5.15 -19.40 4.00
CA VAL A 67 -5.09 -17.98 4.36
C VAL A 67 -5.76 -17.78 5.70
N GLY A 68 -5.03 -17.18 6.63
CA GLY A 68 -5.55 -16.80 7.94
C GLY A 68 -6.61 -15.69 7.85
N SER A 69 -7.23 -15.39 8.98
CA SER A 69 -8.17 -14.28 9.05
C SER A 69 -7.51 -12.94 8.73
N PHE A 70 -8.16 -12.14 7.89
CA PHE A 70 -7.76 -10.76 7.70
C PHE A 70 -7.92 -9.95 8.99
N THR A 71 -6.86 -9.24 9.36
CA THR A 71 -6.94 -8.08 10.25
C THR A 71 -7.11 -6.83 9.40
N SER A 72 -7.69 -5.78 9.97
CA SER A 72 -7.86 -4.50 9.28
C SER A 72 -7.65 -3.32 10.20
N LYS A 73 -7.00 -2.26 9.68
CA LYS A 73 -6.90 -0.95 10.33
C LYS A 73 -7.41 0.12 9.39
N SER A 74 -7.95 1.19 9.96
CA SER A 74 -8.40 2.36 9.21
C SER A 74 -7.87 3.65 9.82
N ALA A 75 -7.72 4.66 8.97
CA ALA A 75 -7.42 6.02 9.36
C ALA A 75 -8.26 6.99 8.52
N GLY A 76 -8.84 7.98 9.19
CA GLY A 76 -9.45 9.11 8.51
C GLY A 76 -8.39 10.08 8.01
N MET A 77 -8.64 10.67 6.84
CA MET A 77 -7.81 11.68 6.23
C MET A 77 -8.48 13.04 6.25
N SER A 78 -7.67 14.09 6.25
CA SER A 78 -8.13 15.48 6.12
C SER A 78 -8.45 15.83 4.66
N ARG A 79 -7.81 15.13 3.71
CA ARG A 79 -7.99 15.35 2.26
C ARG A 79 -8.41 14.08 1.50
N THR A 80 -8.79 14.28 0.25
CA THR A 80 -8.98 13.21 -0.73
C THR A 80 -7.79 13.18 -1.70
N LEU A 81 -7.63 12.08 -2.43
CA LEU A 81 -6.79 12.06 -3.63
C LEU A 81 -7.38 13.06 -4.63
N ALA A 82 -6.75 14.21 -4.80
CA ALA A 82 -7.31 15.33 -5.56
C ALA A 82 -6.49 15.64 -6.82
N ASN A 83 -5.18 15.41 -6.77
CA ASN A 83 -4.29 15.68 -7.89
C ASN A 83 -3.33 14.50 -8.11
N PRO A 84 -3.78 13.36 -8.65
CA PRO A 84 -2.90 12.20 -8.83
C PRO A 84 -1.65 12.59 -9.64
N GLY A 85 -0.47 12.35 -9.08
CA GLY A 85 0.80 12.62 -9.76
C GLY A 85 0.96 11.77 -11.02
N GLY A 86 1.65 12.30 -12.03
CA GLY A 86 1.96 11.58 -13.28
C GLY A 86 3.11 10.58 -13.16
N CYS A 87 3.44 10.17 -11.93
CA CYS A 87 4.65 9.40 -11.65
C CYS A 87 4.50 7.93 -12.05
N LYS A 88 5.63 7.24 -12.22
CA LYS A 88 5.66 5.82 -12.59
C LYS A 88 5.06 4.96 -11.48
N PHE A 89 4.35 3.90 -11.86
CA PHE A 89 3.98 2.84 -10.93
C PHE A 89 5.18 1.92 -10.71
N VAL A 90 5.60 1.77 -9.45
CA VAL A 90 6.80 1.00 -9.08
C VAL A 90 6.42 -0.12 -8.11
N ILE A 91 7.04 -1.28 -8.28
CA ILE A 91 6.96 -2.42 -7.36
C ILE A 91 8.38 -2.74 -6.91
N GLY A 92 8.57 -2.99 -5.61
CA GLY A 92 9.86 -3.40 -5.05
C GLY A 92 10.73 -2.26 -4.53
N GLY A 93 10.22 -1.04 -4.49
CA GLY A 93 10.89 0.15 -3.95
C GLY A 93 10.09 1.41 -4.23
N ASP A 94 10.68 2.55 -3.94
CA ASP A 94 10.22 3.87 -4.38
C ASP A 94 11.32 4.58 -5.19
N VAL A 95 11.08 5.82 -5.62
CA VAL A 95 12.04 6.62 -6.40
C VAL A 95 12.59 7.71 -5.49
N GLU A 96 13.91 7.88 -5.36
CA GLU A 96 14.43 9.00 -4.57
C GLU A 96 14.18 10.32 -5.32
N GLY A 97 13.85 11.42 -4.65
CA GLY A 97 13.88 12.76 -5.26
C GLY A 97 12.58 13.23 -5.92
N ASP A 98 12.65 13.71 -7.16
CA ASP A 98 11.46 14.12 -7.93
C ASP A 98 10.82 12.85 -8.48
N TRP A 99 9.86 12.30 -7.72
CA TRP A 99 9.21 10.98 -7.85
C TRP A 99 8.65 10.61 -9.24
N CYS A 100 8.68 11.53 -10.19
CA CYS A 100 8.25 11.40 -11.57
C CYS A 100 9.42 11.42 -12.59
N ASP A 101 10.67 11.61 -12.15
CA ASP A 101 11.86 11.63 -13.01
C ASP A 101 12.24 10.20 -13.41
N PRO A 102 12.28 9.88 -14.72
CA PRO A 102 12.67 8.55 -15.17
C PRO A 102 14.15 8.21 -14.96
N ASP A 103 15.00 9.19 -14.70
CA ASP A 103 16.46 9.06 -14.65
C ASP A 103 17.01 9.00 -13.21
N GLU A 104 16.17 9.19 -12.18
CA GLU A 104 16.58 9.08 -10.78
C GLU A 104 16.61 7.62 -10.28
N PRO A 105 17.61 7.24 -9.47
CA PRO A 105 17.71 5.89 -8.93
C PRO A 105 16.58 5.60 -7.92
N GLY A 106 16.11 4.36 -7.91
CA GLY A 106 15.14 3.92 -6.91
C GLY A 106 15.73 3.91 -5.49
N SER A 107 14.94 4.32 -4.49
CA SER A 107 15.25 4.24 -3.06
C SER A 107 14.35 3.23 -2.34
N ASN A 108 14.57 3.08 -1.01
CA ASN A 108 13.78 2.25 -0.09
C ASN A 108 13.40 0.88 -0.64
N GLN A 109 14.39 0.14 -1.15
CA GLN A 109 14.14 -1.12 -1.81
C GLN A 109 13.51 -2.13 -0.86
N PHE A 110 12.49 -2.83 -1.36
CA PHE A 110 11.86 -3.90 -0.64
C PHE A 110 12.67 -5.19 -0.80
N TYR A 111 13.30 -5.63 0.28
CA TYR A 111 14.06 -6.89 0.33
C TYR A 111 13.13 -8.07 0.62
N GLY A 112 12.36 -8.47 -0.38
CA GLY A 112 11.44 -9.60 -0.30
C GLY A 112 10.97 -10.05 -1.67
N ILE A 113 9.97 -10.93 -1.67
CA ILE A 113 9.32 -11.42 -2.87
C ILE A 113 7.90 -10.85 -2.94
N VAL A 114 7.48 -10.46 -4.13
CA VAL A 114 6.16 -9.91 -4.41
C VAL A 114 5.57 -10.71 -5.56
N ASP A 115 4.30 -11.09 -5.44
CA ASP A 115 3.58 -11.83 -6.47
C ASP A 115 2.10 -11.38 -6.52
N GLU A 116 1.44 -11.65 -7.63
CA GLU A 116 -0.02 -11.50 -7.80
C GLU A 116 -0.55 -10.06 -7.58
N VAL A 117 0.23 -9.05 -8.00
CA VAL A 117 -0.09 -7.63 -7.83
C VAL A 117 -1.30 -7.23 -8.67
N ARG A 118 -2.26 -6.55 -8.02
CA ARG A 118 -3.49 -6.03 -8.65
C ARG A 118 -3.78 -4.62 -8.17
N VAL A 119 -4.29 -3.78 -9.08
CA VAL A 119 -4.74 -2.42 -8.79
C VAL A 119 -6.17 -2.25 -9.30
N TYR A 120 -7.03 -1.65 -8.49
CA TYR A 120 -8.43 -1.44 -8.80
C TYR A 120 -8.74 0.06 -8.80
N ASN A 121 -9.57 0.50 -9.73
CA ASN A 121 -10.07 1.87 -9.83
C ASN A 121 -11.29 2.14 -8.91
N ARG A 122 -11.53 1.28 -7.92
CA ARG A 122 -12.63 1.37 -6.97
C ARG A 122 -12.19 0.83 -5.62
N ALA A 123 -12.87 1.28 -4.56
CA ALA A 123 -12.75 0.66 -3.25
C ALA A 123 -13.34 -0.75 -3.31
N LEU A 124 -12.57 -1.74 -2.85
CA LEU A 124 -13.07 -3.10 -2.63
C LEU A 124 -13.75 -3.18 -1.26
N SER A 125 -14.86 -3.91 -1.20
CA SER A 125 -15.48 -4.31 0.06
C SER A 125 -14.67 -5.43 0.74
N GLU A 126 -14.87 -5.60 2.04
CA GLU A 126 -14.21 -6.67 2.80
C GLU A 126 -14.55 -8.07 2.23
N GLN A 127 -15.79 -8.26 1.77
CA GLN A 127 -16.24 -9.53 1.18
C GLN A 127 -15.50 -9.83 -0.13
N GLU A 128 -15.28 -8.81 -0.96
CA GLU A 128 -14.50 -8.94 -2.20
C GLU A 128 -13.04 -9.22 -1.91
N ILE A 129 -12.45 -8.59 -0.90
CA ILE A 129 -11.06 -8.88 -0.49
C ILE A 129 -10.92 -10.34 -0.07
N ARG A 130 -11.86 -10.85 0.73
CA ARG A 130 -11.85 -12.25 1.18
C ARG A 130 -12.01 -13.24 0.02
N SER A 131 -12.78 -12.90 -1.02
CA SER A 131 -12.97 -13.79 -2.17
C SER A 131 -11.79 -13.81 -3.14
N LEU A 132 -10.90 -12.81 -3.10
CA LEU A 132 -9.69 -12.80 -3.94
C LEU A 132 -8.67 -13.86 -3.54
N VAL A 133 -8.65 -14.27 -2.26
CA VAL A 133 -7.64 -15.18 -1.70
C VAL A 133 -8.14 -16.61 -1.50
N SER A 134 -9.43 -16.86 -1.72
CA SER A 134 -10.07 -18.18 -1.55
C SER A 134 -10.02 -19.03 -2.83
N ARG A 135 -9.02 -18.81 -3.69
CA ARG A 135 -8.88 -19.52 -4.98
C ARG A 135 -8.03 -20.77 -4.84
#